data_AF-A0A0D2Y3L9-F1
#
_entry.id   AF-A0A0D2Y3L9-F1
#
_cell.length_a   1.000
_cell.length_b   1.000
_cell.length_c   1.000
_cell.angle_alpha   90.00
_cell.angle_beta   90.00
_cell.angle_gamma   90.00
#
_symmetry.space_group_name_H-M   'P 1'
#
loop_
_entity.id
_entity.type
_entity.pdbx_description
1 polymer ?
#
loop_
_entity_poly.entity_id
_entity_poly.type
_entity_poly.pdbx_seq_one_letter_code
_entity_poly.pdbx_strand_id
1 'polypeptide(L)'
;MKLHDKKEEILDHIQRIYLPYTVIDVGWWYQLTVLRVPSGKLDHGLGFPNNNIIAGGNTPSALLNILDVGKYVAAIIDDPRTINKKVLANTEAKTQNEVHELVDKVTDEKPERTELSKEQLEAQYLQFKGTNEISQTRSVIEYWMSWGVWGDNTAVNAVYLGYLLASVAIKRSTPRTLDHKGSAKNTEYHAFQSDKELAKLMCMSMRIIW
;
A
#
# COMPACT_ATOMS: atom_id res chain seq x y z
N MET A 1 -11.08 -9.36 -4.72
CA MET A 1 -11.28 -7.91 -4.92
C MET A 1 -11.35 -7.68 -6.42
N LYS A 2 -12.30 -6.91 -6.96
CA LYS A 2 -12.49 -6.88 -8.43
C LYS A 2 -11.28 -6.40 -9.22
N LEU A 3 -10.54 -5.44 -8.68
CA LEU A 3 -9.31 -4.96 -9.29
C LEU A 3 -8.19 -6.00 -9.24
N HIS A 4 -8.14 -6.79 -8.17
CA HIS A 4 -7.20 -7.91 -8.06
C HIS A 4 -7.54 -9.01 -9.07
N ASP A 5 -8.82 -9.36 -9.21
CA ASP A 5 -9.28 -10.42 -10.11
C ASP A 5 -8.90 -10.09 -11.58
N LYS A 6 -9.12 -8.84 -12.02
CA LYS A 6 -8.68 -8.38 -13.35
C LYS A 6 -7.16 -8.45 -13.59
N LYS A 7 -6.36 -8.23 -12.54
CA LYS A 7 -4.89 -8.33 -12.64
C LYS A 7 -4.44 -9.79 -12.73
N GLU A 8 -5.10 -10.69 -12.01
CA GLU A 8 -4.84 -12.12 -12.11
C GLU A 8 -5.25 -12.68 -13.48
N GLU A 9 -6.30 -12.16 -14.12
CA GLU A 9 -6.65 -12.50 -15.52
C GLU A 9 -5.53 -12.14 -16.50
N ILE A 10 -4.92 -10.96 -16.34
CA ILE A 10 -3.76 -10.54 -17.15
C ILE A 10 -2.56 -11.45 -16.89
N LEU A 11 -2.28 -11.76 -15.62
CA LEU A 11 -1.18 -12.65 -15.25
C LEU A 11 -1.38 -14.06 -15.83
N ASP A 12 -2.59 -14.61 -15.74
CA ASP A 12 -2.94 -15.90 -16.33
C ASP A 12 -2.72 -15.90 -17.85
N HIS A 13 -3.10 -14.81 -18.54
CA HIS A 13 -2.82 -14.69 -19.97
C HIS A 13 -1.31 -14.69 -20.28
N ILE A 14 -0.52 -13.89 -19.57
CA ILE A 14 0.95 -13.83 -19.69
C ILE A 14 1.58 -15.21 -19.49
N GLN A 15 1.13 -15.94 -18.47
CA GLN A 15 1.61 -17.29 -18.17
C GLN A 15 1.26 -18.30 -19.26
N ARG A 16 0.05 -18.24 -19.82
CA ARG A 16 -0.41 -19.15 -20.89
C ARG A 16 0.37 -18.99 -22.20
N ILE A 17 0.86 -17.79 -22.49
CA ILE A 17 1.70 -17.53 -23.67
C ILE A 17 3.20 -17.73 -23.38
N TYR A 18 3.56 -18.23 -22.19
CA TYR A 18 4.94 -18.49 -21.78
C TYR A 18 5.85 -17.25 -21.83
N LEU A 19 5.27 -16.06 -21.65
CA LEU A 19 6.05 -14.82 -21.59
C LEU A 19 6.72 -14.72 -20.21
N PRO A 20 8.05 -14.50 -20.13
CA PRO A 20 8.72 -14.25 -18.86
C PRO A 20 8.13 -13.03 -18.16
N TYR A 21 7.85 -13.15 -16.86
CA TYR A 21 7.17 -12.09 -16.10
C TYR A 21 7.81 -11.86 -14.73
N THR A 22 7.52 -10.73 -14.12
CA THR A 22 7.72 -10.53 -12.67
C THR A 22 6.55 -9.73 -12.10
N VAL A 23 5.86 -10.31 -11.11
CA VAL A 23 4.79 -9.59 -10.39
C VAL A 23 5.42 -8.86 -9.21
N ILE A 24 5.24 -7.55 -9.14
CA ILE A 24 5.78 -6.72 -8.06
C ILE A 24 4.63 -6.14 -7.23
N ASP A 25 4.51 -6.62 -6.00
CA ASP A 25 3.61 -6.09 -4.97
C ASP A 25 4.39 -5.08 -4.13
N VAL A 26 3.95 -3.83 -4.09
CA VAL A 26 4.68 -2.73 -3.44
C VAL A 26 4.14 -2.35 -2.06
N GLY A 27 3.48 -3.30 -1.40
CA GLY A 27 2.84 -3.10 -0.10
C GLY A 27 1.88 -1.91 -0.08
N TRP A 28 1.76 -1.28 1.09
CA TRP A 28 1.00 -0.06 1.31
C TRP A 28 1.95 1.13 1.52
N TRP A 29 1.53 2.34 1.12
CA TRP A 29 2.45 3.48 1.09
C TRP A 29 2.37 4.33 2.36
N TYR A 30 3.52 4.83 2.80
CA TYR A 30 3.60 5.75 3.95
C TYR A 30 2.68 6.96 3.78
N GLN A 31 2.65 7.56 2.60
CA GLN A 31 1.86 8.76 2.27
C GLN A 31 0.34 8.54 2.33
N LEU A 32 -0.11 7.28 2.40
CA LEU A 32 -1.51 6.88 2.57
C LEU A 32 -1.82 6.41 4.00
N THR A 33 -0.80 6.28 4.85
CA THR A 33 -0.92 5.74 6.22
C THR A 33 -0.82 6.83 7.28
N VAL A 34 -0.07 7.90 6.98
CA VAL A 34 0.13 9.02 7.92
C VAL A 34 -1.16 9.83 8.06
N LEU A 35 -1.51 10.12 9.31
CA LEU A 35 -2.70 10.88 9.68
C LEU A 35 -2.49 12.38 9.49
N ARG A 36 -3.59 13.08 9.23
CA ARG A 36 -3.61 14.53 9.25
C ARG A 36 -3.57 15.04 10.69
N VAL A 37 -2.65 15.95 10.97
CA VAL A 37 -2.50 16.62 12.26
C VAL A 37 -3.22 17.98 12.27
N PRO A 38 -3.73 18.47 13.41
CA PRO A 38 -4.45 19.75 13.50
C PRO A 38 -3.72 20.96 12.92
N SER A 39 -2.40 21.04 13.07
CA SER A 39 -1.61 22.14 12.51
C SER A 39 -1.49 22.13 10.98
N GLY A 40 -1.88 21.03 10.32
CA GLY A 40 -1.72 20.85 8.88
C GLY A 40 -0.26 20.73 8.42
N LYS A 41 0.72 20.66 9.33
CA LYS A 41 2.15 20.63 8.96
C LYS A 41 2.57 19.40 8.14
N LEU A 42 1.76 18.34 8.16
CA LEU A 42 1.98 17.14 7.35
C LEU A 42 1.23 17.18 6.00
N ASP A 43 0.32 18.12 5.78
CA ASP A 43 -0.61 18.14 4.65
C ASP A 43 0.10 18.09 3.29
N HIS A 44 1.26 18.73 3.18
CA HIS A 44 2.07 18.77 1.95
C HIS A 44 2.62 17.41 1.51
N GLY A 45 2.74 16.45 2.43
CA GLY A 45 3.25 15.10 2.16
C GLY A 45 2.18 14.01 2.05
N LEU A 46 0.91 14.35 2.27
CA LEU A 46 -0.20 13.39 2.27
C LEU A 46 -0.79 13.24 0.86
N GLY A 47 -0.89 11.99 0.39
CA GLY A 47 -1.50 11.70 -0.92
C GLY A 47 -3.03 11.66 -0.87
N PHE A 48 -3.56 10.97 0.13
CA PHE A 48 -5.00 10.88 0.41
C PHE A 48 -5.19 10.96 1.93
N PRO A 49 -5.25 12.18 2.50
CA PRO A 49 -5.36 12.35 3.94
C PRO A 49 -6.66 11.73 4.43
N ASN A 50 -6.52 10.74 5.32
CA ASN A 50 -7.63 10.05 5.92
C ASN A 50 -7.26 9.70 7.36
N ASN A 51 -8.14 10.08 8.29
CA ASN A 51 -7.95 9.85 9.71
C ASN A 51 -8.67 8.60 10.23
N ASN A 52 -9.17 7.75 9.32
CA ASN A 52 -9.89 6.55 9.71
C ASN A 52 -8.98 5.48 10.30
N ILE A 53 -9.40 4.92 11.44
CA ILE A 53 -8.82 3.74 12.05
C ILE A 53 -9.69 2.54 11.66
N ILE A 54 -9.10 1.61 10.92
CA ILE A 54 -9.80 0.49 10.28
C ILE A 54 -9.78 -0.70 11.22
N ALA A 55 -10.97 -1.16 11.63
CA ALA A 55 -11.15 -2.31 12.52
C ALA A 55 -10.25 -2.28 13.77
N GLY A 56 -10.11 -1.09 14.39
CA GLY A 56 -9.30 -0.88 15.60
C GLY A 56 -7.79 -0.75 15.36
N GLY A 57 -7.32 -0.79 14.10
CA GLY A 57 -5.97 -0.36 13.72
C GLY A 57 -4.82 -1.25 14.17
N ASN A 58 -5.09 -2.47 14.63
CA ASN A 58 -4.10 -3.42 15.17
C ASN A 58 -3.55 -4.41 14.13
N THR A 59 -4.11 -4.41 12.91
CA THR A 59 -3.67 -5.31 11.85
C THR A 59 -2.37 -4.78 11.22
N PRO A 60 -1.27 -5.56 11.22
CA PRO A 60 -0.02 -5.13 10.62
C PRO A 60 -0.14 -5.08 9.10
N SER A 61 0.49 -4.09 8.49
CA SER A 61 0.54 -3.90 7.05
C SER A 61 1.99 -3.75 6.60
N ALA A 62 2.37 -4.38 5.50
CA ALA A 62 3.68 -4.21 4.87
C ALA A 62 3.74 -2.82 4.22
N LEU A 63 4.72 -2.02 4.62
CA LEU A 63 4.82 -0.61 4.24
C LEU A 63 6.07 -0.31 3.39
N LEU A 64 5.93 0.66 2.49
CA LEU A 64 6.97 1.15 1.60
C LEU A 64 6.85 2.66 1.37
N ASN A 65 7.98 3.35 1.19
CA ASN A 65 7.95 4.74 0.73
C ASN A 65 7.71 4.78 -0.79
N ILE A 66 6.75 5.57 -1.27
CA ILE A 66 6.50 5.74 -2.71
C ILE A 66 7.78 6.13 -3.47
N LEU A 67 8.65 6.95 -2.86
CA LEU A 67 9.89 7.42 -3.47
C LEU A 67 10.97 6.32 -3.55
N ASP A 68 10.79 5.18 -2.88
CA ASP A 68 11.68 4.02 -2.99
C ASP A 68 11.12 2.96 -3.95
N VAL A 69 9.84 3.03 -4.35
CA VAL A 69 9.22 2.08 -5.30
C VAL A 69 10.07 1.91 -6.55
N GLY A 70 10.52 3.00 -7.17
CA GLY A 70 11.36 2.94 -8.38
C GLY A 70 12.69 2.20 -8.16
N LYS A 71 13.31 2.36 -6.99
CA LYS A 71 14.55 1.65 -6.63
C LYS A 71 14.31 0.16 -6.44
N TYR A 72 13.21 -0.19 -5.78
CA TYR A 72 12.80 -1.58 -5.60
C TYR A 72 12.50 -2.24 -6.95
N VAL A 73 11.69 -1.59 -7.80
CA VAL A 73 11.36 -2.10 -9.13
C VAL A 73 12.63 -2.30 -9.95
N ALA A 74 13.52 -1.32 -10.03
CA ALA A 74 14.77 -1.42 -10.77
C ALA A 74 15.66 -2.58 -10.29
N ALA A 75 15.78 -2.76 -8.97
CA ALA A 75 16.57 -3.85 -8.39
C ALA A 75 15.92 -5.23 -8.61
N ILE A 76 14.58 -5.29 -8.60
CA ILE A 76 13.83 -6.53 -8.81
C ILE A 76 13.95 -6.98 -10.27
N ILE A 77 13.73 -6.11 -11.24
CA ILE A 77 13.76 -6.49 -12.66
C ILE A 77 15.17 -6.89 -13.16
N ASP A 78 16.22 -6.38 -12.52
CA ASP A 78 17.62 -6.70 -12.84
C ASP A 78 18.07 -8.03 -12.20
N ASP A 79 17.33 -8.56 -11.23
CA ASP A 79 17.69 -9.79 -10.52
C ASP A 79 17.16 -11.03 -11.26
N PRO A 80 18.02 -11.89 -11.84
CA PRO A 80 17.55 -13.06 -12.59
C PRO A 80 16.77 -14.06 -11.73
N ARG A 81 16.86 -13.96 -10.39
CA ARG A 81 16.11 -14.82 -9.45
C ARG A 81 14.61 -14.48 -9.42
N THR A 82 14.20 -13.33 -9.94
CA THR A 82 12.80 -12.87 -9.89
C THR A 82 12.01 -13.22 -11.15
N ILE A 83 12.67 -13.73 -12.19
CA ILE A 83 12.02 -14.18 -13.42
C ILE A 83 10.99 -15.28 -13.10
N ASN A 84 9.77 -15.10 -13.57
CA ASN A 84 8.60 -15.94 -13.31
C ASN A 84 8.26 -16.07 -11.82
N LYS A 85 8.51 -15.02 -11.04
CA LYS A 85 8.19 -14.95 -9.61
C LYS A 85 7.26 -13.78 -9.28
N LYS A 86 6.64 -13.91 -8.10
CA LYS A 86 5.97 -12.81 -7.42
C LYS A 86 6.89 -12.29 -6.32
N VAL A 87 7.00 -10.97 -6.19
CA VAL A 87 7.93 -10.32 -5.25
C VAL A 87 7.17 -9.28 -4.44
N LEU A 88 7.26 -9.36 -3.11
CA LEU A 88 6.80 -8.31 -2.21
C LEU A 88 7.95 -7.35 -1.91
N ALA A 89 7.79 -6.11 -2.34
CA ALA A 89 8.63 -4.99 -1.97
C ALA A 89 8.07 -4.31 -0.72
N ASN A 90 8.71 -4.56 0.43
CA ASN A 90 8.43 -3.87 1.67
C ASN A 90 9.71 -3.44 2.38
N THR A 91 9.65 -2.31 3.09
CA THR A 91 10.73 -1.83 3.96
C THR A 91 10.51 -2.31 5.38
N GLU A 92 9.28 -2.19 5.87
CA GLU A 92 8.91 -2.51 7.24
C GLU A 92 7.46 -2.99 7.30
N ALA A 93 7.01 -3.40 8.49
CA ALA A 93 5.60 -3.65 8.77
C ALA A 93 5.21 -2.90 10.04
N LYS A 94 4.06 -2.20 9.99
CA LYS A 94 3.47 -1.52 11.15
C LYS A 94 1.96 -1.62 11.11
N THR A 95 1.35 -1.50 12.28
CA THR A 95 -0.08 -1.29 12.50
C THR A 95 -0.42 0.20 12.37
N GLN A 96 -1.70 0.54 12.20
CA GLN A 96 -2.11 1.96 12.19
C GLN A 96 -1.83 2.63 13.54
N ASN A 97 -1.99 1.88 14.63
CA ASN A 97 -1.76 2.39 15.99
C ASN A 97 -0.28 2.75 16.21
N GLU A 98 0.66 1.90 15.76
CA GLU A 98 2.08 2.22 15.82
C GLU A 98 2.45 3.45 14.96
N VAL A 99 1.83 3.58 13.77
CA VAL A 99 2.03 4.78 12.94
C VAL A 99 1.50 6.03 13.64
N HIS A 100 0.36 5.92 14.32
CA HIS A 100 -0.21 7.01 15.09
C HIS A 100 0.72 7.43 16.23
N GLU A 101 1.20 6.49 17.03
CA GLU A 101 2.15 6.78 18.12
C GLU A 101 3.42 7.47 17.61
N LEU A 102 3.89 7.11 16.42
CA LEU A 102 5.01 7.80 15.77
C LEU A 102 4.65 9.24 15.35
N VAL A 103 3.46 9.46 14.79
CA VAL A 103 2.99 10.81 14.45
C VAL A 103 2.88 11.66 15.71
N ASP A 104 2.27 11.15 16.77
CA ASP A 104 2.13 11.83 18.06
C ASP A 104 3.50 12.26 18.60
N LYS A 105 4.47 11.34 18.57
CA LYS A 105 5.83 11.59 19.08
C LYS A 105 6.62 12.58 18.22
N VAL A 106 6.47 12.54 16.90
CA VAL A 106 7.22 13.41 15.97
C VAL A 106 6.61 14.81 15.91
N THR A 107 5.29 14.90 16.04
CA THR A 107 4.56 16.15 15.88
C THR A 107 4.20 16.83 17.19
N ASP A 108 4.22 16.12 18.31
CA ASP A 108 3.69 16.58 19.61
C ASP A 108 2.22 17.04 19.49
N GLU A 109 1.47 16.42 18.57
CA GLU A 109 0.06 16.69 18.30
C GLU A 109 -0.71 15.37 18.34
N LYS A 110 -2.00 15.44 18.70
CA LYS A 110 -2.90 14.28 18.66
C LYS A 110 -3.86 14.43 17.47
N PRO A 111 -3.64 13.72 16.35
CA PRO A 111 -4.61 13.60 15.27
C PRO A 111 -5.98 13.16 15.77
N GLU A 112 -7.03 13.77 15.23
CA GLU A 112 -8.39 13.26 15.37
C GLU A 112 -8.48 11.86 14.74
N ARG A 113 -9.14 10.91 15.41
CA ARG A 113 -9.33 9.53 14.94
C ARG A 113 -10.79 9.29 14.61
N THR A 114 -11.05 8.75 13.42
CA THR A 114 -12.40 8.28 13.05
C THR A 114 -12.41 6.76 13.07
N GLU A 115 -13.00 6.16 14.11
CA GLU A 115 -13.09 4.70 14.19
C GLU A 115 -14.09 4.16 13.16
N LEU A 116 -13.63 3.19 12.35
CA LEU A 116 -14.47 2.39 11.47
C LEU A 116 -14.44 0.95 11.94
N SER A 117 -15.57 0.48 12.49
CA SER A 117 -15.68 -0.88 12.99
C SER A 117 -15.64 -1.90 11.86
N LYS A 118 -15.23 -3.12 12.18
CA LYS A 118 -15.25 -4.24 11.24
C LYS A 118 -16.65 -4.46 10.66
N GLU A 119 -17.67 -4.40 11.52
CA GLU A 119 -19.07 -4.63 11.16
C GLU A 119 -19.58 -3.56 10.20
N GLN A 120 -19.20 -2.30 10.41
CA GLN A 120 -19.53 -1.20 9.50
C GLN A 120 -18.89 -1.38 8.11
N LEU A 121 -17.64 -1.84 8.06
CA LEU A 121 -16.92 -2.09 6.81
C LEU A 121 -17.50 -3.31 6.08
N GLU A 122 -17.82 -4.38 6.79
CA GLU A 122 -18.48 -5.57 6.23
C GLU A 122 -19.85 -5.22 5.66
N ALA A 123 -20.65 -4.41 6.36
CA ALA A 123 -21.94 -3.95 5.88
C ALA A 123 -21.80 -3.11 4.58
N GLN A 124 -20.81 -2.22 4.51
CA GLN A 124 -20.51 -1.46 3.28
C GLN A 124 -20.02 -2.37 2.16
N TYR A 125 -19.15 -3.33 2.46
CA TYR A 125 -18.65 -4.29 1.50
C TYR A 125 -19.76 -5.14 0.88
N LEU A 126 -20.75 -5.55 1.68
CA LEU A 126 -21.91 -6.33 1.24
C LEU A 126 -22.78 -5.57 0.23
N GLN A 127 -22.80 -4.24 0.24
CA GLN A 127 -23.53 -3.44 -0.75
C GLN A 127 -22.99 -3.64 -2.17
N PHE A 128 -21.73 -4.04 -2.30
CA PHE A 128 -21.09 -4.31 -3.60
C PHE A 128 -21.17 -5.79 -4.01
N LYS A 129 -21.85 -6.63 -3.23
CA LYS A 129 -22.03 -8.04 -3.55
C LYS A 129 -22.95 -8.19 -4.76
N GLY A 130 -22.52 -8.94 -5.78
CA GLY A 130 -23.32 -9.22 -6.98
C GLY A 130 -23.26 -8.14 -8.07
N THR A 131 -22.63 -7.00 -7.82
CA THR A 131 -22.31 -6.01 -8.87
C THR A 131 -20.92 -6.27 -9.46
N ASN A 132 -20.79 -6.03 -10.77
CA ASN A 132 -19.52 -6.04 -11.49
C ASN A 132 -18.93 -4.63 -11.70
N GLU A 133 -19.61 -3.59 -11.22
CA GLU A 133 -19.13 -2.22 -11.31
C GLU A 133 -17.88 -2.04 -10.44
N ILE A 134 -16.86 -1.40 -11.02
CA ILE A 134 -15.68 -0.93 -10.32
C ILE A 134 -15.85 0.56 -10.12
N SER A 135 -16.15 0.96 -8.89
CA SER A 135 -16.20 2.36 -8.48
C SER A 135 -15.05 2.67 -7.52
N GLN A 136 -14.73 3.95 -7.38
CA GLN A 136 -13.72 4.40 -6.42
C GLN A 136 -14.09 3.99 -5.00
N THR A 137 -15.35 4.21 -4.60
CA THR A 137 -15.87 3.85 -3.28
C THR A 137 -15.70 2.36 -3.00
N ARG A 138 -16.11 1.50 -3.94
CA ARG A 138 -15.92 0.06 -3.82
C ARG A 138 -14.45 -0.30 -3.61
N SER A 139 -13.57 0.30 -4.42
CA SER A 139 -12.13 0.01 -4.36
C SER A 139 -11.55 0.34 -3.00
N VAL A 140 -11.89 1.51 -2.43
CA VAL A 140 -11.46 1.94 -1.10
C VAL A 140 -11.93 0.96 -0.01
N ILE A 141 -13.21 0.56 -0.04
CA ILE A 141 -13.76 -0.40 0.93
C ILE A 141 -13.09 -1.77 0.78
N GLU A 142 -12.91 -2.26 -0.45
CA GLU A 142 -12.23 -3.52 -0.71
C GLU A 142 -10.77 -3.52 -0.18
N TYR A 143 -10.04 -2.40 -0.30
CA TYR A 143 -8.71 -2.27 0.30
C TYR A 143 -8.76 -2.26 1.82
N TRP A 144 -9.64 -1.47 2.45
CA TRP A 144 -9.76 -1.44 3.91
C TRP A 144 -10.12 -2.81 4.48
N MET A 145 -10.98 -3.57 3.79
CA MET A 145 -11.27 -4.96 4.14
C MET A 145 -10.00 -5.83 4.03
N SER A 146 -9.27 -5.74 2.92
CA SER A 146 -8.09 -6.58 2.66
C SER A 146 -6.95 -6.36 3.66
N TRP A 147 -6.41 -5.15 3.77
CA TRP A 147 -5.26 -4.91 4.63
C TRP A 147 -5.64 -4.64 6.09
N GLY A 148 -6.82 -4.06 6.35
CA GLY A 148 -7.21 -3.64 7.70
C GLY A 148 -8.02 -4.69 8.47
N VAL A 149 -8.94 -5.40 7.80
CA VAL A 149 -9.80 -6.41 8.44
C VAL A 149 -9.24 -7.82 8.32
N TRP A 150 -8.86 -8.23 7.12
CA TRP A 150 -8.36 -9.59 6.85
C TRP A 150 -6.85 -9.73 7.06
N GLY A 151 -6.10 -8.62 6.94
CA GLY A 151 -4.66 -8.61 7.15
C GLY A 151 -3.88 -9.25 6.01
N ASP A 152 -4.38 -9.16 4.77
CA ASP A 152 -3.76 -9.80 3.61
C ASP A 152 -2.35 -9.25 3.32
N ASN A 153 -2.12 -7.96 3.60
CA ASN A 153 -0.89 -7.25 3.26
C ASN A 153 0.23 -7.47 4.31
N THR A 154 0.69 -8.71 4.48
CA THR A 154 1.81 -9.03 5.38
C THR A 154 2.88 -9.85 4.69
N ALA A 155 4.14 -9.72 5.14
CA ALA A 155 5.23 -10.55 4.64
C ALA A 155 5.00 -12.04 4.90
N VAL A 156 4.34 -12.39 6.02
CA VAL A 156 3.99 -13.77 6.36
C VAL A 156 3.04 -14.35 5.30
N ASN A 157 1.97 -13.63 4.96
CA ASN A 157 1.03 -14.07 3.94
C ASN A 157 1.68 -14.13 2.55
N ALA A 158 2.53 -13.16 2.22
CA ALA A 158 3.25 -13.17 0.96
C ALA A 158 4.16 -14.41 0.83
N VAL A 159 4.93 -14.74 1.87
CA VAL A 159 5.77 -15.96 1.87
C VAL A 159 4.91 -17.23 1.78
N TYR A 160 3.79 -17.29 2.50
CA TYR A 160 2.83 -18.40 2.40
C TYR A 160 2.30 -18.59 0.97
N LEU A 161 2.05 -17.50 0.24
CA LEU A 161 1.62 -17.51 -1.16
C LEU A 161 2.76 -17.71 -2.16
N GLY A 162 4.00 -17.95 -1.71
CA GLY A 162 5.16 -18.22 -2.55
C GLY A 162 5.88 -16.98 -3.10
N TYR A 163 5.68 -15.81 -2.51
CA TYR A 163 6.37 -14.58 -2.91
C TYR A 163 7.81 -14.58 -2.40
N LEU A 164 8.70 -13.94 -3.16
CA LEU A 164 10.02 -13.54 -2.68
C LEU A 164 9.90 -12.20 -1.95
N LEU A 165 10.70 -12.00 -0.91
CA LEU A 165 10.80 -10.69 -0.22
C LEU A 165 11.95 -9.88 -0.80
N ALA A 166 11.67 -8.65 -1.24
CA ALA A 166 12.67 -7.80 -1.88
C ALA A 166 13.76 -7.30 -0.92
N SER A 167 13.51 -7.32 0.39
CA SER A 167 14.52 -7.02 1.43
C SER A 167 15.75 -7.92 1.34
N VAL A 168 15.63 -9.09 0.70
CA VAL A 168 16.75 -10.00 0.40
C VAL A 168 17.58 -9.54 -0.80
N ALA A 169 17.03 -8.71 -1.70
CA ALA A 169 17.66 -8.27 -2.95
C ALA A 169 18.39 -6.92 -2.83
N ILE A 170 17.88 -5.98 -2.03
CA ILE A 170 18.45 -4.61 -1.97
C ILE A 170 19.50 -4.50 -0.86
N LYS A 171 20.71 -5.00 -1.15
CA LYS A 171 21.91 -4.74 -0.32
C LYS A 171 22.54 -3.34 -0.54
N ARG A 172 22.04 -2.55 -1.51
CA ARG A 172 22.75 -1.36 -2.04
C ARG A 172 22.31 0.01 -1.50
N SER A 173 21.20 0.12 -0.76
CA SER A 173 20.80 1.41 -0.17
C SER A 173 19.93 1.20 1.07
N THR A 174 20.19 1.95 2.15
CA THR A 174 19.34 1.97 3.34
C THR A 174 17.94 2.46 2.96
N PRO A 175 16.89 1.62 3.08
CA PRO A 175 15.52 2.04 2.78
C PRO A 175 15.08 3.14 3.75
N ARG A 176 14.23 4.07 3.30
CA ARG A 176 13.63 5.04 4.22
C ARG A 176 12.59 4.34 5.06
N THR A 177 12.78 4.36 6.37
CA THR A 177 11.79 3.95 7.36
C THR A 177 10.97 5.17 7.80
N LEU A 178 9.78 4.93 8.37
CA LEU A 178 8.90 6.00 8.87
C LEU A 178 9.56 6.85 9.95
N ASP A 179 10.38 6.25 10.82
CA ASP A 179 11.05 6.88 11.96
C ASP A 179 12.31 7.69 11.59
N HIS A 180 12.80 7.58 10.36
CA HIS A 180 13.98 8.31 9.93
C HIS A 180 13.68 9.81 9.88
N LYS A 181 14.50 10.65 10.56
CA LYS A 181 14.36 12.12 10.77
C LYS A 181 14.21 13.01 9.51
N GLY A 182 14.06 12.43 8.33
CA GLY A 182 13.84 13.10 7.05
C GLY A 182 12.62 12.62 6.26
N SER A 183 11.87 11.62 6.73
CA SER A 183 10.66 11.12 6.04
C SER A 183 9.58 12.20 5.90
N ALA A 184 9.46 13.07 6.93
CA ALA A 184 8.57 14.22 6.96
C ALA A 184 9.18 15.53 6.39
N LYS A 185 10.49 15.55 6.04
CA LYS A 185 11.19 16.74 5.52
C LYS A 185 11.44 16.70 4.01
N ASN A 186 11.45 15.51 3.39
CA ASN A 186 11.65 15.34 1.94
C ASN A 186 10.33 14.99 1.22
N THR A 187 9.30 15.77 1.51
CA THR A 187 7.94 15.67 0.94
C THR A 187 7.65 16.83 0.00
N GLU A 188 8.66 17.33 -0.73
CA GLU A 188 8.42 18.18 -1.90
C GLU A 188 7.83 17.31 -3.03
N TYR A 189 6.52 17.09 -2.96
CA TYR A 189 5.73 16.39 -3.97
C TYR A 189 4.90 17.43 -4.74
N HIS A 190 5.46 18.00 -5.80
CA HIS A 190 4.76 18.98 -6.64
C HIS A 190 4.08 18.40 -7.89
N ALA A 191 4.04 17.07 -8.06
CA ALA A 191 3.78 16.50 -9.38
C ALA A 191 2.66 15.44 -9.45
N PHE A 192 1.56 15.50 -8.68
CA PHE A 192 0.51 14.46 -8.81
C PHE A 192 -0.95 14.94 -8.63
N GLN A 193 -1.19 16.22 -8.32
CA GLN A 193 -2.53 16.73 -8.05
C GLN A 193 -3.35 17.11 -9.31
N SER A 194 -2.72 17.22 -10.49
CA SER A 194 -3.39 17.75 -11.68
C SER A 194 -4.10 16.71 -12.55
N ASP A 195 -3.91 15.41 -12.29
CA ASP A 195 -4.40 14.36 -13.18
C ASP A 195 -5.41 13.43 -12.47
N LYS A 196 -6.70 13.69 -12.73
CA LYS A 196 -7.83 12.91 -12.21
C LYS A 196 -7.80 11.45 -12.67
N GLU A 197 -7.15 11.15 -13.80
CA GLU A 197 -7.00 9.79 -14.30
C GLU A 197 -5.86 9.05 -13.58
N LEU A 198 -4.81 9.74 -13.17
CA LEU A 198 -3.72 9.16 -12.38
C LEU A 198 -4.16 8.83 -10.94
N ALA A 199 -5.03 9.65 -10.34
CA ALA A 199 -5.66 9.34 -9.05
C ALA A 199 -6.57 8.08 -9.12
N LYS A 200 -7.30 7.91 -10.24
CA LYS A 200 -8.01 6.64 -10.54
C LYS A 200 -7.02 5.49 -10.70
N LEU A 201 -5.91 5.69 -11.42
CA LEU A 201 -4.87 4.68 -11.64
C LEU A 201 -4.15 4.28 -10.34
N MET A 202 -3.94 5.20 -9.40
CA MET A 202 -3.28 4.94 -8.11
C MET A 202 -4.20 4.22 -7.11
N CYS A 203 -5.49 4.54 -7.08
CA CYS A 203 -6.47 3.66 -6.43
C CYS A 203 -6.55 2.28 -7.11
N MET A 204 -6.18 2.16 -8.39
CA MET A 204 -6.21 0.90 -9.14
C MET A 204 -4.90 0.10 -9.09
N SER A 205 -3.77 0.66 -8.64
CA SER A 205 -2.45 0.05 -8.81
C SER A 205 -1.63 -0.10 -7.52
N MET A 206 -1.82 -1.23 -6.83
CA MET A 206 -0.84 -1.77 -5.84
C MET A 206 -0.05 -2.97 -6.34
N ARG A 207 -0.20 -3.29 -7.63
CA ARG A 207 0.52 -4.36 -8.33
C ARG A 207 0.97 -3.83 -9.67
N ILE A 208 2.28 -3.79 -9.86
CA ILE A 208 2.89 -3.52 -11.16
C ILE A 208 3.22 -4.89 -11.75
N ILE A 209 2.57 -5.24 -12.85
CA ILE A 209 2.89 -6.44 -13.63
C ILE A 209 3.80 -5.96 -14.77
N TRP A 210 5.03 -6.45 -14.80
CA TRP A 210 5.98 -6.32 -15.91
C TRP A 210 6.13 -7.68 -16.59
#